data_AF-A0A239P8R9-F1
#
_entry.id   AF-A0A239P8R9-F1
#
_cell.length_a   1.000
_cell.length_b   1.000
_cell.length_c   1.000
_cell.angle_alpha   90.00
_cell.angle_beta   90.00
_cell.angle_gamma   90.00
#
_symmetry.space_group_name_H-M   'P 1'
#
loop_
_entity.id
_entity.type
_entity.pdbx_description
1 polymer ?
#
loop_
_entity_poly.entity_id
_entity_poly.type
_entity_poly.pdbx_seq_one_letter_code
_entity_poly.pdbx_strand_id
1 'polypeptide(L)'
;MKYLDEFSDPVLARRLLDQIHAVTTRPWAMMEVCGGQTHSIIRHGIDQLLPEGIELIHGPGCPVCVTPLEMIDRALAIASRPGVIFCSFGDMLRVPGSGRDLFTVKSQGADVRVVYSPLDALEIAKAHPDREVVFFGIGFETTAPANAMTVHQARRLGVRNFSLLVSHVLVPPAIAAIMESPSCRVQAFLAAGHVCSVMGTDQYPALAEKYQVPIVVTGFEPLDILEGIRQTVVLLEAGRAEVGNAYPRAVPDSGNLPARAMLEDVFEVADRTWRGIGTIPASGWRLSSRYREFDAEERFAVGDLRTDESPLCRAGEVLQGHIKPHECAAFGKECTPRNPLGATMVSSEGACAAYYAYRRLELVSL
;
A
#
# COMPACT_ATOMS: atom_id res chain seq x y z
N MET A 1 18.83 -19.82 6.37
CA MET A 1 18.43 -18.53 6.96
C MET A 1 18.47 -18.70 8.47
N LYS A 2 19.47 -18.10 9.14
CA LYS A 2 19.69 -18.25 10.59
C LYS A 2 18.89 -17.26 11.45
N TYR A 3 18.03 -16.46 10.82
CA TYR A 3 17.44 -15.26 11.44
C TYR A 3 15.92 -15.34 11.68
N LEU A 4 15.17 -16.23 11.03
CA LEU A 4 13.70 -16.29 11.18
C LEU A 4 13.26 -16.75 12.58
N ASP A 5 13.99 -17.70 13.18
CA ASP A 5 13.65 -18.24 14.50
C ASP A 5 13.92 -17.21 15.63
N GLU A 6 14.92 -16.34 15.46
CA GLU A 6 15.27 -15.31 16.46
C GLU A 6 14.22 -14.17 16.50
N PHE A 7 13.59 -13.83 15.38
CA PHE A 7 12.54 -12.80 15.30
C PHE A 7 11.15 -13.25 15.78
N SER A 8 11.04 -14.53 16.18
CA SER A 8 9.87 -15.10 16.83
C SER A 8 10.15 -15.52 18.28
N ASP A 9 11.26 -15.05 18.88
CA ASP A 9 11.63 -15.40 20.26
C ASP A 9 10.60 -14.83 21.28
N PRO A 10 9.82 -15.70 21.96
CA PRO A 10 8.79 -15.27 22.89
C PRO A 10 9.35 -14.58 24.14
N VAL A 11 10.61 -14.85 24.51
CA VAL A 11 11.27 -14.20 25.65
C VAL A 11 11.62 -12.77 25.31
N LEU A 12 12.15 -12.53 24.10
CA LEU A 12 12.44 -11.17 23.64
C LEU A 12 11.16 -10.37 23.41
N ALA A 13 10.13 -10.99 22.82
CA ALA A 13 8.83 -10.34 22.63
C ALA A 13 8.22 -9.90 23.96
N ARG A 14 8.26 -10.77 24.98
CA ARG A 14 7.79 -10.45 26.33
C ARG A 14 8.56 -9.28 26.94
N ARG A 15 9.90 -9.25 26.81
CA ARG A 15 10.70 -8.14 27.32
C ARG A 15 10.35 -6.80 26.65
N LEU A 16 10.13 -6.79 25.34
CA LEU A 16 9.71 -5.58 24.63
C LEU A 16 8.33 -5.12 25.09
N LEU A 17 7.38 -6.05 25.25
CA LEU A 17 6.07 -5.75 25.81
C LEU A 17 6.18 -5.18 27.22
N ASP A 18 6.94 -5.81 28.12
CA ASP A 18 7.14 -5.31 29.48
C ASP A 18 7.71 -3.88 29.48
N GLN A 19 8.62 -3.56 28.57
CA GLN A 19 9.17 -2.21 28.40
C GLN A 19 8.13 -1.21 27.88
N ILE A 20 7.30 -1.61 26.90
CA ILE A 20 6.20 -0.78 26.39
C ILE A 20 5.22 -0.49 27.54
N HIS A 21 4.78 -1.52 28.26
CA HIS A 21 3.89 -1.39 29.42
C HIS A 21 4.46 -0.46 30.50
N ALA A 22 5.77 -0.56 30.79
CA ALA A 22 6.40 0.25 31.81
C ALA A 22 6.53 1.74 31.44
N VAL A 23 6.68 2.07 30.15
CA VAL A 23 6.89 3.44 29.70
C VAL A 23 5.59 4.17 29.34
N THR A 24 4.52 3.45 28.97
CA THR A 24 3.22 4.06 28.64
C THR A 24 2.56 4.67 29.86
N THR A 25 2.45 6.00 29.89
CA THR A 25 1.82 6.75 30.98
C THR A 25 0.44 7.31 30.62
N ARG A 26 0.13 7.40 29.32
CA ARG A 26 -1.12 7.98 28.79
C ARG A 26 -1.53 7.32 27.48
N PRO A 27 -2.78 7.54 27.03
CA PRO A 27 -3.23 7.01 25.76
C PRO A 27 -2.48 7.59 24.55
N TRP A 28 -2.18 6.73 23.58
CA TRP A 28 -1.48 7.05 22.34
C TRP A 28 -2.13 6.33 21.16
N ALA A 29 -2.50 7.08 20.13
CA ALA A 29 -2.94 6.56 18.85
C ALA A 29 -1.81 6.71 17.81
N MET A 30 -1.28 5.59 17.32
CA MET A 30 -0.26 5.58 16.27
C MET A 30 -0.74 4.82 15.05
N MET A 31 -0.32 5.27 13.86
CA MET A 31 -0.75 4.70 12.59
C MET A 31 0.42 4.04 11.88
N GLU A 32 0.29 2.78 11.51
CA GLU A 32 1.19 2.20 10.52
C GLU A 32 0.70 2.45 9.10
N VAL A 33 1.64 2.79 8.20
CA VAL A 33 1.35 3.06 6.79
C VAL A 33 1.94 1.94 5.92
N CYS A 34 1.72 0.69 6.34
CA CYS A 34 2.12 -0.49 5.60
C CYS A 34 1.17 -1.68 5.86
N GLY A 35 0.55 -2.20 4.82
CA GLY A 35 -0.40 -3.30 4.94
C GLY A 35 0.26 -4.62 5.32
N GLY A 36 1.55 -4.81 5.02
CA GLY A 36 2.34 -5.91 5.57
C GLY A 36 2.51 -5.82 7.10
N GLN A 37 2.70 -4.61 7.64
CA GLN A 37 2.73 -4.37 9.09
C GLN A 37 1.35 -4.61 9.68
N THR A 38 0.29 -4.05 9.08
CA THR A 38 -1.11 -4.31 9.48
C THR A 38 -1.42 -5.81 9.54
N HIS A 39 -1.05 -6.55 8.49
CA HIS A 39 -1.26 -8.00 8.44
C HIS A 39 -0.54 -8.72 9.57
N SER A 40 0.74 -8.38 9.80
CA SER A 40 1.54 -8.97 10.87
C SER A 40 0.99 -8.66 12.26
N ILE A 41 0.63 -7.39 12.53
CA ILE A 41 0.00 -6.94 13.78
C ILE A 41 -1.23 -7.80 14.10
N ILE A 42 -2.16 -7.89 13.15
CA ILE A 42 -3.43 -8.59 13.36
C ILE A 42 -3.23 -10.11 13.45
N ARG A 43 -2.43 -10.69 12.55
CA ARG A 43 -2.15 -12.13 12.53
C ARG A 43 -1.51 -12.62 13.83
N HIS A 44 -0.60 -11.83 14.40
CA HIS A 44 0.15 -12.19 15.61
C HIS A 44 -0.47 -11.67 16.91
N GLY A 45 -1.58 -10.93 16.85
CA GLY A 45 -2.22 -10.42 18.07
C GLY A 45 -1.45 -9.30 18.76
N ILE A 46 -0.56 -8.60 18.06
CA ILE A 46 0.28 -7.56 18.68
C ILE A 46 -0.60 -6.48 19.29
N ASP A 47 -1.64 -6.05 18.57
CA ASP A 47 -2.65 -5.09 19.03
C ASP A 47 -3.35 -5.50 20.34
N GLN A 48 -3.51 -6.81 20.58
CA GLN A 48 -4.16 -7.35 21.80
C GLN A 48 -3.19 -7.48 22.99
N LEU A 49 -1.88 -7.51 22.73
CA LEU A 49 -0.84 -7.67 23.77
C LEU A 49 -0.34 -6.33 24.32
N LEU A 50 -0.60 -5.24 23.59
CA LEU A 50 -0.23 -3.89 24.00
C LEU A 50 -1.06 -3.42 25.21
N PRO A 51 -0.56 -2.42 25.97
CA PRO A 51 -1.36 -1.75 27.00
C PRO A 51 -2.65 -1.16 26.41
N GLU A 52 -3.73 -1.13 27.20
CA GLU A 52 -5.03 -0.56 26.78
C GLU A 52 -4.91 0.89 26.28
N GLY A 53 -3.92 1.65 26.77
CA GLY A 53 -3.64 3.00 26.31
C GLY A 53 -3.05 3.10 24.91
N ILE A 54 -2.56 2.03 24.28
CA ILE A 54 -1.99 2.09 22.93
C ILE A 54 -3.00 1.59 21.92
N GLU A 55 -3.32 2.46 20.97
CA GLU A 55 -4.11 2.12 19.80
C GLU A 55 -3.25 2.11 18.53
N LEU A 56 -3.37 1.02 17.76
CA LEU A 56 -2.82 0.90 16.42
C LEU A 56 -3.91 1.19 15.38
N ILE A 57 -3.64 2.16 14.51
CA ILE A 57 -4.51 2.58 13.42
C ILE A 57 -3.97 2.05 12.09
N HIS A 58 -4.78 1.28 11.38
CA HIS A 58 -4.41 0.70 10.10
C HIS A 58 -4.59 1.71 8.96
N GLY A 59 -3.51 2.45 8.66
CA GLY A 59 -3.50 3.54 7.69
C GLY A 59 -3.62 3.11 6.22
N PRO A 60 -3.42 4.05 5.27
CA PRO A 60 -3.47 3.79 3.84
C PRO A 60 -2.20 3.08 3.31
N GLY A 61 -1.77 2.01 3.98
CA GLY A 61 -0.53 1.29 3.73
C GLY A 61 -0.63 0.13 2.73
N CYS A 62 -1.75 -0.03 2.03
CA CYS A 62 -1.97 -1.10 1.06
C CYS A 62 -2.19 -0.48 -0.33
N PRO A 63 -1.26 -0.62 -1.29
CA PRO A 63 -1.35 0.10 -2.56
C PRO A 63 -2.54 -0.36 -3.41
N VAL A 64 -2.88 -1.64 -3.34
CA VAL A 64 -4.09 -2.22 -3.93
C VAL A 64 -5.33 -1.52 -3.38
N CYS A 65 -5.37 -1.29 -2.08
CA CYS A 65 -6.53 -0.77 -1.37
C CYS A 65 -6.82 0.69 -1.72
N VAL A 66 -5.75 1.46 -1.95
CA VAL A 66 -5.82 2.89 -2.29
C VAL A 66 -5.84 3.15 -3.79
N THR A 67 -5.74 2.10 -4.62
CA THR A 67 -5.79 2.23 -6.09
C THR A 67 -7.12 2.88 -6.50
N PRO A 68 -7.08 4.02 -7.22
CA PRO A 68 -8.29 4.77 -7.53
C PRO A 68 -9.28 3.98 -8.36
N LEU A 69 -10.57 4.20 -8.12
CA LEU A 69 -11.63 3.49 -8.82
C LEU A 69 -11.58 3.75 -10.33
N GLU A 70 -11.22 4.97 -10.72
CA GLU A 70 -11.01 5.35 -12.12
C GLU A 70 -9.87 4.54 -12.77
N MET A 71 -8.82 4.20 -12.02
CA MET A 71 -7.73 3.37 -12.54
C MET A 71 -8.15 1.91 -12.71
N ILE A 72 -9.00 1.40 -11.82
CA ILE A 72 -9.61 0.07 -12.00
C ILE A 72 -10.48 0.06 -13.25
N ASP A 73 -11.36 1.04 -13.42
CA ASP A 73 -12.25 1.08 -14.57
C ASP A 73 -11.48 1.26 -15.89
N ARG A 74 -10.39 2.04 -15.89
CA ARG A 74 -9.45 2.12 -17.02
C ARG A 74 -8.84 0.76 -17.34
N ALA A 75 -8.37 0.03 -16.33
CA ALA A 75 -7.84 -1.32 -16.49
C ALA A 75 -8.90 -2.26 -17.11
N LEU A 76 -10.15 -2.21 -16.63
CA LEU A 76 -11.25 -3.02 -17.16
C LEU A 76 -11.59 -2.67 -18.61
N ALA A 77 -11.59 -1.38 -18.95
CA ALA A 77 -11.84 -0.89 -20.30
C ALA A 77 -10.74 -1.33 -21.29
N ILE A 78 -9.47 -1.24 -20.88
CA ILE A 78 -8.32 -1.71 -21.67
C ILE A 78 -8.36 -3.23 -21.82
N ALA A 79 -8.53 -3.96 -20.72
CA ALA A 79 -8.54 -5.43 -20.71
C ALA A 79 -9.65 -6.02 -21.60
N SER A 80 -10.77 -5.30 -21.76
CA SER A 80 -11.89 -5.74 -22.59
C SER A 80 -11.67 -5.54 -24.09
N ARG A 81 -10.59 -4.88 -24.52
CA ARG A 81 -10.36 -4.61 -25.95
C ARG A 81 -9.86 -5.85 -26.69
N PRO A 82 -10.39 -6.14 -27.90
CA PRO A 82 -9.81 -7.15 -28.78
C PRO A 82 -8.33 -6.85 -29.06
N GLY A 83 -7.51 -7.89 -29.15
CA GLY A 83 -6.08 -7.73 -29.43
C GLY A 83 -5.20 -7.37 -28.22
N VAL A 84 -5.80 -7.09 -27.05
CA VAL A 84 -5.04 -6.80 -25.81
C VAL A 84 -4.72 -8.09 -25.04
N ILE A 85 -3.55 -8.13 -24.41
CA ILE A 85 -3.18 -9.02 -23.31
C ILE A 85 -2.97 -8.14 -22.08
N PHE A 86 -3.83 -8.26 -21.09
CA PHE A 86 -3.77 -7.43 -19.89
C PHE A 86 -3.12 -8.19 -18.74
N CYS A 87 -2.00 -7.68 -18.24
CA CYS A 87 -1.21 -8.29 -17.19
C CYS A 87 -1.38 -7.53 -15.87
N SER A 88 -1.60 -8.25 -14.77
CA SER A 88 -1.76 -7.66 -13.44
C SER A 88 -1.29 -8.62 -12.35
N PHE A 89 -1.08 -8.11 -11.14
CA PHE A 89 -0.89 -8.94 -9.95
C PHE A 89 -2.19 -9.67 -9.58
N GLY A 90 -2.07 -10.81 -8.89
CA GLY A 90 -3.19 -11.72 -8.63
C GLY A 90 -4.27 -11.14 -7.73
N ASP A 91 -3.88 -10.34 -6.74
CA ASP A 91 -4.79 -9.63 -5.81
C ASP A 91 -5.70 -8.63 -6.53
N MET A 92 -5.17 -7.95 -7.54
CA MET A 92 -5.92 -6.97 -8.34
C MET A 92 -7.06 -7.57 -9.16
N LEU A 93 -7.05 -8.89 -9.43
CA LEU A 93 -8.07 -9.51 -10.28
C LEU A 93 -9.48 -9.37 -9.70
N ARG A 94 -9.61 -9.36 -8.37
CA ARG A 94 -10.89 -9.35 -7.67
C ARG A 94 -11.22 -8.00 -7.04
N VAL A 95 -10.41 -6.97 -7.30
CA VAL A 95 -10.69 -5.61 -6.83
C VAL A 95 -11.90 -5.08 -7.58
N PRO A 96 -12.98 -4.69 -6.88
CA PRO A 96 -14.19 -4.21 -7.54
C PRO A 96 -13.94 -2.85 -8.20
N GLY A 97 -14.22 -2.78 -9.51
CA GLY A 97 -14.48 -1.55 -10.24
C GLY A 97 -15.94 -1.10 -10.08
N SER A 98 -16.39 -0.17 -10.92
CA SER A 98 -17.75 0.40 -10.80
C SER A 98 -18.87 -0.59 -11.14
N GLY A 99 -18.61 -1.61 -11.96
CA GLY A 99 -19.62 -2.60 -12.34
C GLY A 99 -19.14 -4.04 -12.43
N ARG A 100 -17.82 -4.27 -12.47
CA ARG A 100 -17.20 -5.61 -12.56
C ARG A 100 -15.75 -5.54 -12.09
N ASP A 101 -15.08 -6.68 -12.08
CA ASP A 101 -13.66 -6.82 -11.77
C ASP A 101 -12.91 -7.51 -12.94
N LEU A 102 -11.57 -7.53 -12.86
CA LEU A 102 -10.72 -8.12 -13.90
C LEU A 102 -10.93 -9.64 -14.02
N PHE A 103 -11.31 -10.31 -12.92
CA PHE A 103 -11.66 -11.73 -12.89
C PHE A 103 -12.90 -12.01 -13.73
N THR A 104 -13.92 -11.17 -13.62
CA THR A 104 -15.14 -11.23 -14.42
C THR A 104 -14.83 -10.95 -15.89
N VAL A 105 -14.03 -9.91 -16.20
CA VAL A 105 -13.59 -9.62 -17.58
C VAL A 105 -12.86 -10.82 -18.19
N LYS A 106 -11.98 -11.48 -17.43
CA LYS A 106 -11.33 -12.74 -17.84
C LYS A 106 -12.33 -13.85 -18.16
N SER A 107 -13.33 -14.06 -17.30
CA SER A 107 -14.36 -15.08 -17.52
C SER A 107 -15.24 -14.83 -18.76
N GLN A 108 -15.29 -13.57 -19.22
CA GLN A 108 -16.01 -13.16 -20.43
C GLN A 108 -15.17 -13.32 -21.71
N GLY A 109 -13.97 -13.90 -21.62
CA GLY A 109 -13.12 -14.24 -22.78
C GLY A 109 -11.97 -13.27 -23.06
N ALA A 110 -11.79 -12.24 -22.24
CA ALA A 110 -10.61 -11.37 -22.34
C ALA A 110 -9.32 -12.09 -21.91
N ASP A 111 -8.19 -11.76 -22.57
CA ASP A 111 -6.88 -12.32 -22.22
C ASP A 111 -6.25 -11.55 -21.05
N VAL A 112 -6.66 -11.92 -19.82
CA VAL A 112 -6.12 -11.38 -18.57
C VAL A 112 -5.17 -12.39 -17.91
N ARG A 113 -3.90 -12.00 -17.78
CA ARG A 113 -2.81 -12.84 -17.26
C ARG A 113 -2.33 -12.33 -15.91
N VAL A 114 -2.15 -13.27 -14.97
CA VAL A 114 -1.51 -12.98 -13.69
C VAL A 114 -0.01 -13.09 -13.87
N VAL A 115 0.72 -12.08 -13.44
CA VAL A 115 2.19 -12.05 -13.44
C VAL A 115 2.71 -11.74 -12.04
N TYR A 116 3.96 -12.13 -11.75
CA TYR A 116 4.61 -11.85 -10.47
C TYR A 116 5.64 -10.74 -10.59
N SER A 117 6.06 -10.41 -11.82
CA SER A 117 6.97 -9.31 -12.11
C SER A 117 6.48 -8.52 -13.33
N PRO A 118 6.66 -7.18 -13.37
CA PRO A 118 6.44 -6.40 -14.58
C PRO A 118 7.30 -6.88 -15.76
N LEU A 119 8.48 -7.48 -15.50
CA LEU A 119 9.32 -8.06 -16.54
C LEU A 119 8.65 -9.25 -17.24
N ASP A 120 7.81 -10.02 -16.55
CA ASP A 120 7.05 -11.12 -17.17
C ASP A 120 6.11 -10.57 -18.25
N ALA A 121 5.45 -9.43 -17.99
CA ALA A 121 4.60 -8.77 -18.97
C ALA A 121 5.41 -8.26 -20.18
N LEU A 122 6.66 -7.83 -19.98
CA LEU A 122 7.55 -7.47 -21.09
C LEU A 122 7.96 -8.70 -21.93
N GLU A 123 8.23 -9.85 -21.29
CA GLU A 123 8.51 -11.09 -22.04
C GLU A 123 7.28 -11.58 -22.81
N ILE A 124 6.08 -11.42 -22.24
CA ILE A 124 4.82 -11.66 -22.96
C ILE A 124 4.70 -10.73 -24.17
N ALA A 125 5.05 -9.44 -24.04
CA ALA A 125 5.04 -8.50 -25.16
C ALA A 125 5.97 -8.94 -26.31
N LYS A 126 7.18 -9.42 -26.00
CA LYS A 126 8.11 -9.95 -27.00
C LYS A 126 7.60 -11.21 -27.70
N ALA A 127 6.92 -12.09 -26.95
CA ALA A 127 6.38 -13.33 -27.48
C ALA A 127 5.12 -13.14 -28.36
N HIS A 128 4.44 -11.99 -28.23
CA HIS A 128 3.20 -11.68 -28.94
C HIS A 128 3.28 -10.32 -29.66
N PRO A 129 4.14 -10.19 -30.70
CA PRO A 129 4.36 -8.92 -31.38
C PRO A 129 3.13 -8.38 -32.14
N ASP A 130 2.14 -9.23 -32.39
CA ASP A 130 0.85 -8.92 -33.03
C ASP A 130 -0.22 -8.43 -32.04
N ARG A 131 0.11 -8.36 -30.75
CA ARG A 131 -0.82 -8.03 -29.66
C ARG A 131 -0.29 -6.85 -28.84
N GLU A 132 -1.21 -6.03 -28.35
CA GLU A 132 -0.87 -5.00 -27.35
C GLU A 132 -0.81 -5.65 -25.97
N VAL A 133 0.29 -5.45 -25.25
CA VAL A 133 0.48 -5.99 -23.90
C VAL A 133 0.56 -4.85 -22.91
N VAL A 134 -0.36 -4.85 -21.95
CA VAL A 134 -0.48 -3.79 -20.94
C VAL A 134 -0.20 -4.37 -19.58
N PHE A 135 0.70 -3.75 -18.82
CA PHE A 135 0.89 -4.08 -17.41
C PHE A 135 0.20 -3.05 -16.52
N PHE A 136 -0.55 -3.49 -15.52
CA PHE A 136 -1.13 -2.61 -14.50
C PHE A 136 -0.12 -2.33 -13.38
N GLY A 137 0.61 -1.22 -13.52
CA GLY A 137 1.65 -0.78 -12.60
C GLY A 137 1.08 -0.13 -11.35
N ILE A 138 0.77 -0.95 -10.35
CA ILE A 138 0.34 -0.50 -9.02
C ILE A 138 1.47 -0.62 -8.00
N GLY A 139 1.37 0.15 -6.91
CA GLY A 139 2.25 0.00 -5.76
C GLY A 139 2.88 1.29 -5.27
N PHE A 140 3.50 1.19 -4.10
CA PHE A 140 4.30 2.25 -3.51
C PHE A 140 5.72 2.29 -4.09
N GLU A 141 6.59 3.05 -3.46
CA GLU A 141 8.00 3.22 -3.80
C GLU A 141 8.76 1.88 -3.80
N THR A 142 8.28 0.86 -3.09
CA THR A 142 8.87 -0.49 -3.10
C THR A 142 8.74 -1.18 -4.47
N THR A 143 7.61 -1.01 -5.18
CA THR A 143 7.35 -1.73 -6.43
C THR A 143 7.69 -0.91 -7.67
N ALA A 144 7.71 0.43 -7.55
CA ALA A 144 7.95 1.33 -8.64
C ALA A 144 9.31 1.11 -9.36
N PRO A 145 10.43 0.74 -8.69
CA PRO A 145 11.71 0.54 -9.38
C PRO A 145 11.66 -0.59 -10.41
N ALA A 146 10.97 -1.70 -10.11
CA ALA A 146 10.83 -2.80 -11.06
C ALA A 146 9.95 -2.40 -12.26
N ASN A 147 8.91 -1.59 -12.02
CA ASN A 147 8.05 -1.03 -13.06
C ASN A 147 8.84 -0.07 -13.96
N ALA A 148 9.60 0.84 -13.37
CA ALA A 148 10.47 1.78 -14.05
C ALA A 148 11.50 1.05 -14.93
N MET A 149 12.18 0.05 -14.36
CA MET A 149 13.15 -0.77 -15.08
C MET A 149 12.53 -1.51 -16.27
N THR A 150 11.29 -1.98 -16.13
CA THR A 150 10.59 -2.69 -17.20
C THR A 150 10.31 -1.76 -18.39
N VAL A 151 9.81 -0.53 -18.13
CA VAL A 151 9.60 0.48 -19.18
C VAL A 151 10.91 0.93 -19.80
N HIS A 152 11.95 1.15 -18.97
CA HIS A 152 13.31 1.44 -19.42
C HIS A 152 13.82 0.36 -20.38
N GLN A 153 13.64 -0.91 -20.02
CA GLN A 153 14.08 -2.05 -20.83
C GLN A 153 13.26 -2.22 -22.10
N ALA A 154 11.93 -2.00 -22.05
CA ALA A 154 11.07 -2.02 -23.22
C ALA A 154 11.55 -1.02 -24.27
N ARG A 155 11.88 0.20 -23.85
CA ARG A 155 12.47 1.23 -24.72
C ARG A 155 13.82 0.84 -25.27
N ARG A 156 14.74 0.40 -24.40
CA ARG A 156 16.10 0.01 -24.79
C ARG A 156 16.11 -1.12 -25.82
N LEU A 157 15.16 -2.05 -25.72
CA LEU A 157 15.01 -3.20 -26.62
C LEU A 157 14.08 -2.93 -27.81
N GLY A 158 13.45 -1.76 -27.90
CA GLY A 158 12.52 -1.42 -28.98
C GLY A 158 11.20 -2.20 -28.97
N VAL A 159 10.75 -2.69 -27.81
CA VAL A 159 9.50 -3.45 -27.65
C VAL A 159 8.31 -2.48 -27.55
N ARG A 160 7.74 -2.09 -28.69
CA ARG A 160 6.74 -1.01 -28.79
C ARG A 160 5.31 -1.42 -28.39
N ASN A 161 4.98 -2.71 -28.47
CA ASN A 161 3.66 -3.22 -28.11
C ASN A 161 3.46 -3.40 -26.60
N PHE A 162 4.45 -3.04 -25.78
CA PHE A 162 4.32 -2.97 -24.32
C PHE A 162 3.83 -1.58 -23.89
N SER A 163 2.94 -1.51 -22.91
CA SER A 163 2.59 -0.27 -22.20
C SER A 163 2.33 -0.50 -20.71
N LEU A 164 2.47 0.56 -19.93
CA LEU A 164 2.27 0.58 -18.48
C LEU A 164 1.06 1.48 -18.17
N LEU A 165 0.08 0.92 -17.46
CA LEU A 165 -0.99 1.69 -16.82
C LEU A 165 -0.53 2.06 -15.40
N VAL A 166 -0.16 3.32 -15.18
CA VAL A 166 0.51 3.76 -13.96
C VAL A 166 -0.49 4.19 -12.89
N SER A 167 -0.48 3.49 -11.76
CA SER A 167 -1.22 3.86 -10.54
C SER A 167 -0.31 3.76 -9.30
N HIS A 168 0.92 4.25 -9.45
CA HIS A 168 1.85 4.34 -8.33
C HIS A 168 1.53 5.53 -7.42
N VAL A 169 1.78 5.33 -6.14
CA VAL A 169 1.45 6.23 -5.03
C VAL A 169 2.64 6.39 -4.08
N LEU A 170 2.68 7.49 -3.33
CA LEU A 170 3.79 7.89 -2.46
C LEU A 170 3.36 7.99 -1.00
N VAL A 171 4.12 7.37 -0.10
CA VAL A 171 3.77 7.30 1.33
C VAL A 171 3.92 8.64 2.06
N PRO A 172 5.00 9.42 1.90
CA PRO A 172 5.18 10.67 2.66
C PRO A 172 4.06 11.72 2.40
N PRO A 173 3.58 11.94 1.16
CA PRO A 173 2.40 12.77 0.91
C PRO A 173 1.11 12.23 1.54
N ALA A 174 0.94 10.91 1.65
CA ALA A 174 -0.21 10.33 2.33
C ALA A 174 -0.19 10.60 3.84
N ILE A 175 1.00 10.52 4.48
CA ILE A 175 1.18 10.93 5.88
C ILE A 175 0.77 12.40 6.06
N ALA A 176 1.24 13.29 5.18
CA ALA A 176 0.86 14.70 5.21
C ALA A 176 -0.66 14.89 5.08
N ALA A 177 -1.31 14.19 4.16
CA ALA A 177 -2.77 14.27 3.97
C ALA A 177 -3.56 13.81 5.21
N ILE A 178 -3.12 12.74 5.88
CA ILE A 178 -3.71 12.30 7.15
C ILE A 178 -3.55 13.39 8.22
N MET A 179 -2.36 13.96 8.36
CA MET A 179 -2.09 15.01 9.36
C MET A 179 -2.83 16.32 9.09
N GLU A 180 -3.11 16.63 7.83
CA GLU A 180 -3.85 17.83 7.42
C GLU A 180 -5.37 17.64 7.49
N SER A 181 -5.86 16.43 7.75
CA SER A 181 -7.28 16.17 7.96
C SER A 181 -7.78 16.82 9.25
N PRO A 182 -8.92 17.54 9.23
CA PRO A 182 -9.48 18.17 10.43
C PRO A 182 -9.95 17.17 11.49
N SER A 183 -10.15 15.90 11.12
CA SER A 183 -10.50 14.80 12.02
C SER A 183 -9.30 13.93 12.40
N CYS A 184 -8.08 14.37 12.11
CA CYS A 184 -6.87 13.62 12.45
C CYS A 184 -6.75 13.41 13.97
N ARG A 185 -6.54 12.17 14.36
CA ARG A 185 -6.26 11.75 15.75
C ARG A 185 -4.93 11.01 15.89
N VAL A 186 -4.16 10.91 14.80
CA VAL A 186 -2.88 10.19 14.77
C VAL A 186 -1.82 11.03 15.48
N GLN A 187 -1.10 10.39 16.41
CA GLN A 187 -0.08 11.03 17.23
C GLN A 187 1.33 10.60 16.85
N ALA A 188 1.48 9.50 16.10
CA ALA A 188 2.75 9.00 15.58
C ALA A 188 2.55 8.08 14.38
N PHE A 189 3.61 7.85 13.60
CA PHE A 189 3.59 6.91 12.48
C PHE A 189 4.62 5.80 12.62
N LEU A 190 4.22 4.58 12.27
CA LEU A 190 5.12 3.49 11.93
C LEU A 190 5.32 3.46 10.42
N ALA A 191 6.53 3.81 9.98
CA ALA A 191 6.86 3.91 8.56
C ALA A 191 7.20 2.53 7.96
N ALA A 192 6.86 2.37 6.69
CA ALA A 192 7.00 1.12 5.94
C ALA A 192 8.48 0.80 5.66
N GLY A 193 9.04 -0.23 6.31
CA GLY A 193 10.45 -0.60 6.16
C GLY A 193 10.89 -0.85 4.72
N HIS A 194 10.07 -1.53 3.90
CA HIS A 194 10.41 -1.75 2.48
C HIS A 194 10.41 -0.46 1.64
N VAL A 195 9.49 0.47 1.88
CA VAL A 195 9.51 1.78 1.21
C VAL A 195 10.79 2.54 1.59
N CYS A 196 11.13 2.54 2.88
CA CYS A 196 12.34 3.18 3.38
C CYS A 196 13.62 2.49 2.88
N SER A 197 13.60 1.19 2.58
CA SER A 197 14.76 0.51 1.98
C SER A 197 15.07 1.04 0.57
N VAL A 198 14.06 1.54 -0.15
CA VAL A 198 14.21 2.16 -1.47
C VAL A 198 14.51 3.64 -1.34
N MET A 199 13.69 4.38 -0.60
CA MET A 199 13.73 5.84 -0.56
C MET A 199 14.68 6.41 0.50
N GLY A 200 15.04 5.61 1.50
CA GLY A 200 15.70 6.09 2.71
C GLY A 200 14.70 6.70 3.67
N THR A 201 15.19 7.57 4.55
CA THR A 201 14.37 8.24 5.58
C THR A 201 14.41 9.76 5.46
N ASP A 202 15.01 10.30 4.40
CA ASP A 202 15.31 11.72 4.22
C ASP A 202 14.08 12.64 4.18
N GLN A 203 12.92 12.15 3.77
CA GLN A 203 11.67 12.93 3.71
C GLN A 203 10.95 13.04 5.07
N TYR A 204 11.20 12.13 6.01
CA TYR A 204 10.47 12.08 7.27
C TYR A 204 10.83 13.17 8.28
N PRO A 205 12.08 13.67 8.40
CA PRO A 205 12.42 14.72 9.36
C PRO A 205 11.58 15.99 9.18
N ALA A 206 11.38 16.43 7.94
CA ALA A 206 10.55 17.60 7.65
C ALA A 206 9.07 17.38 8.02
N LEU A 207 8.55 16.16 7.87
CA LEU A 207 7.19 15.81 8.28
C LEU A 207 7.06 15.76 9.81
N ALA A 208 8.02 15.12 10.48
CA ALA A 208 8.05 15.03 11.94
C ALA A 208 8.11 16.43 12.57
N GLU A 209 8.98 17.31 12.04
CA GLU A 209 9.09 18.70 12.48
C GLU A 209 7.82 19.51 12.17
N LYS A 210 7.27 19.43 10.95
CA LYS A 210 6.08 20.19 10.55
C LYS A 210 4.85 19.85 11.42
N TYR A 211 4.62 18.56 11.66
CA TYR A 211 3.41 18.09 12.34
C TYR A 211 3.61 17.75 13.82
N GLN A 212 4.85 17.86 14.33
CA GLN A 212 5.20 17.58 15.72
C GLN A 212 4.81 16.15 16.16
N VAL A 213 5.03 15.16 15.28
CA VAL A 213 4.75 13.73 15.55
C VAL A 213 5.99 12.88 15.23
N PRO A 214 6.34 11.88 16.06
CA PRO A 214 7.44 10.98 15.74
C PRO A 214 7.06 10.02 14.60
N ILE A 215 8.05 9.65 13.80
CA ILE A 215 7.92 8.70 12.70
C ILE A 215 9.01 7.65 12.86
N VAL A 216 8.64 6.39 13.14
CA VAL A 216 9.60 5.31 13.36
C VAL A 216 9.50 4.27 12.26
N VAL A 217 10.60 4.05 11.56
CA VAL A 217 10.70 2.97 10.57
C VAL A 217 10.76 1.63 11.26
N THR A 218 9.93 0.68 10.85
CA THR A 218 9.96 -0.69 11.36
C THR A 218 9.90 -1.74 10.24
N GLY A 219 10.30 -2.96 10.58
CA GLY A 219 10.21 -4.14 9.73
C GLY A 219 8.81 -4.75 9.74
N PHE A 220 8.75 -6.07 9.59
CA PHE A 220 7.50 -6.83 9.41
C PHE A 220 7.36 -8.00 10.36
N GLU A 221 8.48 -8.46 10.94
CA GLU A 221 8.47 -9.53 11.92
C GLU A 221 7.94 -9.01 13.28
N PRO A 222 7.37 -9.87 14.13
CA PRO A 222 6.80 -9.44 15.40
C PRO A 222 7.76 -8.62 16.28
N LEU A 223 9.03 -9.04 16.39
CA LEU A 223 10.02 -8.27 17.17
C LEU A 223 10.36 -6.92 16.54
N ASP A 224 10.35 -6.80 15.21
CA ASP A 224 10.60 -5.51 14.56
C ASP A 224 9.48 -4.52 14.89
N ILE A 225 8.24 -4.99 14.77
CA ILE A 225 7.05 -4.19 15.02
C ILE A 225 7.02 -3.77 16.49
N LEU A 226 7.27 -4.69 17.43
CA LEU A 226 7.35 -4.38 18.86
C LEU A 226 8.47 -3.37 19.16
N GLU A 227 9.65 -3.49 18.57
CA GLU A 227 10.73 -2.51 18.75
C GLU A 227 10.36 -1.15 18.14
N GLY A 228 9.71 -1.13 16.98
CA GLY A 228 9.19 0.09 16.36
C GLY A 228 8.15 0.80 17.24
N ILE A 229 7.22 0.04 17.82
CA ILE A 229 6.24 0.56 18.79
C ILE A 229 6.96 1.07 20.03
N ARG A 230 7.89 0.30 20.61
CA ARG A 230 8.63 0.71 21.81
C ARG A 230 9.38 2.03 21.60
N GLN A 231 10.10 2.18 20.48
CA GLN A 231 10.78 3.44 20.14
C GLN A 231 9.77 4.59 19.98
N THR A 232 8.65 4.34 19.30
CA THR A 232 7.59 5.34 19.11
C THR A 232 7.03 5.82 20.45
N VAL A 233 6.68 4.90 21.35
CA VAL A 233 6.14 5.25 22.67
C VAL A 233 7.15 6.06 23.48
N VAL A 234 8.44 5.67 23.46
CA VAL A 234 9.49 6.44 24.14
C VAL A 234 9.57 7.88 23.63
N LEU A 235 9.48 8.09 22.31
CA LEU A 235 9.47 9.44 21.72
C LEU A 235 8.22 10.23 22.12
N LEU A 236 7.05 9.59 22.08
CA LEU A 236 5.78 10.20 22.49
C LEU A 236 5.78 10.62 23.96
N GLU A 237 6.24 9.75 24.85
CA GLU A 237 6.34 10.04 26.29
C GLU A 237 7.35 11.16 26.59
N ALA A 238 8.44 11.23 25.82
CA ALA A 238 9.42 12.31 25.92
C ALA A 238 8.99 13.62 25.23
N GLY A 239 7.86 13.64 24.51
CA GLY A 239 7.42 14.80 23.74
C GLY A 239 8.37 15.16 22.59
N ARG A 240 9.04 14.18 21.99
CA ARG A 240 10.03 14.37 20.91
C ARG A 240 9.44 13.97 19.56
N ALA A 241 9.39 14.92 18.63
CA ALA A 241 8.98 14.69 17.25
C ALA A 241 10.20 14.39 16.36
N GLU A 242 10.64 13.13 16.40
CA GLU A 242 11.86 12.69 15.71
C GLU A 242 11.63 11.47 14.84
N VAL A 243 12.58 11.25 13.92
CA VAL A 243 12.59 10.06 13.07
C VAL A 243 13.45 8.99 13.72
N GLY A 244 12.84 7.83 14.00
CA GLY A 244 13.52 6.64 14.50
C GLY A 244 13.71 5.60 13.39
N ASN A 245 14.72 4.74 13.53
CA ASN A 245 14.93 3.60 12.65
C ASN A 245 15.09 2.32 13.49
N ALA A 246 13.98 1.60 13.68
CA ALA A 246 13.96 0.29 14.32
C ALA A 246 14.29 -0.85 13.33
N TYR A 247 14.62 -0.53 12.07
CA TYR A 247 14.94 -1.50 11.03
C TYR A 247 16.29 -1.24 10.31
N PRO A 248 17.38 -0.92 11.04
CA PRO A 248 18.65 -0.45 10.46
C PRO A 248 19.36 -1.51 9.62
N ARG A 249 19.02 -2.79 9.80
CA ARG A 249 19.61 -3.89 9.03
C ARG A 249 19.19 -3.90 7.56
N ALA A 250 18.08 -3.26 7.21
CA ALA A 250 17.52 -3.23 5.86
C ALA A 250 17.27 -1.81 5.33
N VAL A 251 17.28 -0.80 6.20
CA VAL A 251 17.01 0.60 5.83
C VAL A 251 18.25 1.45 6.08
N PRO A 252 19.03 1.74 5.03
CA PRO A 252 20.07 2.76 5.08
C PRO A 252 19.46 4.16 4.97
N ASP A 253 20.08 5.16 5.59
CA ASP A 253 19.59 6.55 5.60
C ASP A 253 19.35 7.11 4.19
N SER A 254 20.24 6.78 3.24
CA SER A 254 20.16 7.23 1.84
C SER A 254 19.15 6.46 0.97
N GLY A 255 18.65 5.32 1.47
CA GLY A 255 17.93 4.36 0.64
C GLY A 255 18.81 3.74 -0.45
N ASN A 256 18.16 3.26 -1.50
CA ASN A 256 18.77 2.64 -2.67
C ASN A 256 18.98 3.67 -3.79
N LEU A 257 20.18 4.26 -3.85
CA LEU A 257 20.50 5.32 -4.81
C LEU A 257 20.28 4.90 -6.29
N PRO A 258 20.69 3.71 -6.77
CA PRO A 258 20.36 3.26 -8.12
C PRO A 258 18.86 3.16 -8.41
N ALA A 259 18.06 2.69 -7.45
CA ALA A 259 16.61 2.59 -7.61
C ALA A 259 15.97 3.98 -7.70
N ARG A 260 16.39 4.92 -6.84
CA ARG A 260 15.93 6.32 -6.87
C ARG A 260 16.25 7.00 -8.21
N ALA A 261 17.46 6.83 -8.72
CA ALA A 261 17.85 7.38 -10.02
C ALA A 261 17.00 6.80 -11.18
N MET A 262 16.65 5.51 -11.12
CA MET A 262 15.75 4.90 -12.11
C MET A 262 14.32 5.46 -12.02
N LEU A 263 13.82 5.71 -10.82
CA LEU A 263 12.51 6.34 -10.61
C LEU A 263 12.50 7.78 -11.16
N GLU A 264 13.52 8.57 -10.88
CA GLU A 264 13.66 9.96 -11.36
C GLU A 264 13.77 10.05 -12.90
N ASP A 265 14.36 9.05 -13.55
CA ASP A 265 14.46 8.98 -15.02
C ASP A 265 13.10 8.64 -15.66
N VAL A 266 12.39 7.65 -15.10
CA VAL A 266 11.20 7.06 -15.73
C VAL A 266 9.91 7.76 -15.34
N PHE A 267 9.83 8.27 -14.10
CA PHE A 267 8.62 8.86 -13.56
C PHE A 267 8.81 10.33 -13.22
N GLU A 268 7.69 11.05 -13.22
CA GLU A 268 7.58 12.38 -12.64
C GLU A 268 6.45 12.39 -11.61
N VAL A 269 6.65 13.16 -10.54
CA VAL A 269 5.65 13.30 -9.46
C VAL A 269 4.44 14.04 -9.99
N ALA A 270 3.25 13.56 -9.60
CA ALA A 270 1.97 14.14 -9.98
C ALA A 270 0.96 14.01 -8.83
N ASP A 271 -0.10 14.79 -8.92
CA ASP A 271 -1.27 14.60 -8.06
C ASP A 271 -1.92 13.26 -8.37
N ARG A 272 -2.43 12.59 -7.34
CA ARG A 272 -3.04 11.28 -7.48
C ARG A 272 -4.24 11.18 -6.55
N THR A 273 -5.35 10.67 -7.08
CA THR A 273 -6.47 10.22 -6.25
C THR A 273 -6.02 9.04 -5.39
N TRP A 274 -6.49 8.96 -4.16
CA TRP A 274 -6.38 7.79 -3.29
C TRP A 274 -7.79 7.33 -2.96
N ARG A 275 -8.11 6.07 -3.28
CA ARG A 275 -9.47 5.54 -3.10
C ARG A 275 -9.91 5.67 -1.63
N GLY A 276 -11.06 6.31 -1.41
CA GLY A 276 -11.60 6.57 -0.08
C GLY A 276 -10.96 7.72 0.70
N ILE A 277 -9.97 8.41 0.14
CA ILE A 277 -9.34 9.60 0.75
C ILE A 277 -9.56 10.84 -0.12
N GLY A 278 -9.41 10.71 -1.44
CA GLY A 278 -9.53 11.81 -2.40
C GLY A 278 -8.19 12.14 -3.07
N THR A 279 -8.15 13.26 -3.79
CA THR A 279 -6.92 13.70 -4.48
C THR A 279 -5.91 14.26 -3.48
N ILE A 280 -4.73 13.64 -3.43
CA ILE A 280 -3.61 14.12 -2.62
C ILE A 280 -2.57 14.74 -3.56
N PRO A 281 -2.16 16.00 -3.33
CA PRO A 281 -1.13 16.66 -4.15
C PRO A 281 0.19 15.91 -4.11
N ALA A 282 0.89 15.86 -5.25
CA ALA A 282 2.23 15.28 -5.38
C ALA A 282 2.38 13.88 -4.75
N SER A 283 1.33 13.06 -4.80
CA SER A 283 1.23 11.79 -4.08
C SER A 283 1.29 10.55 -4.95
N GLY A 284 1.61 10.70 -6.24
CA GLY A 284 1.81 9.58 -7.14
C GLY A 284 2.80 9.91 -8.23
N TRP A 285 3.02 8.90 -9.07
CA TRP A 285 3.85 9.03 -10.26
C TRP A 285 3.03 8.90 -11.53
N ARG A 286 3.54 9.53 -12.59
CA ARG A 286 3.17 9.27 -13.98
C ARG A 286 4.45 9.11 -14.80
N LEU A 287 4.36 8.51 -15.99
CA LEU A 287 5.53 8.39 -16.86
C LEU A 287 6.03 9.78 -17.24
N SER A 288 7.34 9.97 -17.19
CA SER A 288 7.96 11.20 -17.67
C SER A 288 7.75 11.36 -19.18
N SER A 289 7.86 12.58 -19.68
CA SER A 289 7.76 12.88 -21.13
C SER A 289 8.68 11.99 -21.99
N ARG A 290 9.82 11.56 -21.43
CA ARG A 290 10.77 10.65 -22.08
C ARG A 290 10.16 9.30 -22.43
N TYR A 291 9.21 8.81 -21.64
CA TYR A 291 8.62 7.48 -21.74
C TYR A 291 7.14 7.48 -22.10
N ARG A 292 6.59 8.63 -22.51
CA ARG A 292 5.17 8.81 -22.85
C ARG A 292 4.64 7.81 -23.88
N GLU A 293 5.49 7.31 -24.78
CA GLU A 293 5.10 6.28 -25.76
C GLU A 293 4.64 4.96 -25.12
N PHE A 294 5.04 4.70 -23.87
CA PHE A 294 4.67 3.51 -23.09
C PHE A 294 3.46 3.74 -22.18
N ASP A 295 2.85 4.92 -22.18
CA ASP A 295 1.70 5.22 -21.34
C ASP A 295 0.43 4.57 -21.89
N ALA A 296 -0.17 3.66 -21.11
CA ALA A 296 -1.39 2.98 -21.51
C ALA A 296 -2.62 3.89 -21.47
N GLU A 297 -2.69 4.89 -20.58
CA GLU A 297 -3.83 5.81 -20.54
C GLU A 297 -3.93 6.60 -21.83
N GLU A 298 -2.79 7.12 -22.31
CA GLU A 298 -2.66 7.86 -23.56
C GLU A 298 -2.89 6.94 -24.77
N ARG A 299 -2.23 5.77 -24.81
CA ARG A 299 -2.32 4.85 -25.95
C ARG A 299 -3.74 4.37 -26.20
N PHE A 300 -4.49 4.12 -25.14
CA PHE A 300 -5.85 3.59 -25.24
C PHE A 300 -6.92 4.67 -25.14
N ALA A 301 -6.59 5.93 -24.86
CA ALA A 301 -7.54 7.03 -24.71
C ALA A 301 -8.68 6.71 -23.72
N VAL A 302 -8.32 6.30 -22.50
CA VAL A 302 -9.26 5.92 -21.43
C VAL A 302 -9.39 7.00 -20.34
N GLY A 303 -9.17 8.27 -20.70
CA GLY A 303 -9.18 9.39 -19.77
C GLY A 303 -10.53 9.66 -19.10
N ASP A 304 -11.63 9.54 -19.86
CA ASP A 304 -12.98 9.94 -19.46
C ASP A 304 -13.85 8.74 -19.08
N LEU A 305 -13.81 8.35 -17.80
CA LEU A 305 -14.70 7.33 -17.25
C LEU A 305 -15.47 7.91 -16.05
N ARG A 306 -16.77 7.60 -15.98
CA ARG A 306 -17.57 7.87 -14.80
C ARG A 306 -17.49 6.67 -13.87
N THR A 307 -17.04 6.91 -12.65
CA THR A 307 -16.92 5.89 -11.61
C THR A 307 -18.14 5.88 -10.70
N ASP A 308 -18.50 4.72 -10.18
CA ASP A 308 -19.57 4.51 -9.20
C ASP A 308 -19.06 3.61 -8.07
N GLU A 309 -18.85 4.19 -6.89
CA GLU A 309 -18.37 3.46 -5.72
C GLU A 309 -19.54 2.95 -4.87
N SER A 310 -19.39 1.77 -4.26
CA SER A 310 -20.43 1.22 -3.39
C SER A 310 -20.73 2.18 -2.22
N PRO A 311 -21.99 2.64 -2.04
CA PRO A 311 -22.35 3.55 -0.97
C PRO A 311 -22.31 2.89 0.42
N LEU A 312 -22.16 1.57 0.47
CA LEU A 312 -22.05 0.79 1.71
C LEU A 312 -20.60 0.66 2.19
N CYS A 313 -19.62 0.87 1.29
CA CYS A 313 -18.21 0.68 1.62
C CYS A 313 -17.69 1.86 2.44
N ARG A 314 -17.23 1.59 3.67
CA ARG A 314 -16.59 2.60 4.54
C ARG A 314 -15.07 2.41 4.62
N ALA A 315 -14.46 1.83 3.59
CA ALA A 315 -13.02 1.54 3.57
C ALA A 315 -12.17 2.80 3.70
N GLY A 316 -12.59 3.92 3.12
CA GLY A 316 -11.90 5.21 3.27
C GLY A 316 -11.82 5.68 4.72
N GLU A 317 -12.88 5.47 5.51
CA GLU A 317 -12.90 5.80 6.94
C GLU A 317 -12.02 4.85 7.76
N VAL A 318 -11.92 3.59 7.36
CA VAL A 318 -10.97 2.63 7.95
C VAL A 318 -9.52 3.08 7.71
N LEU A 319 -9.16 3.39 6.47
CA LEU A 319 -7.80 3.77 6.09
C LEU A 319 -7.37 5.12 6.69
N GLN A 320 -8.32 5.99 7.02
CA GLN A 320 -8.06 7.25 7.74
C GLN A 320 -8.08 7.08 9.28
N GLY A 321 -8.43 5.90 9.78
CA GLY A 321 -8.50 5.61 11.21
C GLY A 321 -9.73 6.16 11.93
N HIS A 322 -10.76 6.58 11.20
CA HIS A 322 -12.02 7.05 11.79
C HIS A 322 -12.84 5.91 12.39
N ILE A 323 -12.75 4.72 11.79
CA ILE A 323 -13.40 3.50 12.28
C ILE A 323 -12.46 2.30 12.13
N LYS A 324 -12.66 1.26 12.92
CA LYS A 324 -12.09 -0.08 12.74
C LYS A 324 -12.96 -0.88 11.76
N PRO A 325 -12.40 -1.91 11.09
CA PRO A 325 -13.17 -2.71 10.14
C PRO A 325 -14.48 -3.29 10.69
N HIS A 326 -14.51 -3.70 11.96
CA HIS A 326 -15.69 -4.28 12.59
C HIS A 326 -16.80 -3.27 12.91
N GLU A 327 -16.50 -1.97 12.89
CA GLU A 327 -17.48 -0.91 13.08
C GLU A 327 -18.20 -0.55 11.75
N CYS A 328 -17.73 -1.10 10.62
CA CYS A 328 -18.43 -1.00 9.35
C CYS A 328 -19.64 -1.95 9.33
N ALA A 329 -20.85 -1.41 9.14
CA ALA A 329 -22.10 -2.19 9.18
C ALA A 329 -22.14 -3.36 8.16
N ALA A 330 -21.47 -3.20 7.01
CA ALA A 330 -21.39 -4.20 5.96
C ALA A 330 -20.32 -5.29 6.21
N PHE A 331 -19.41 -5.07 7.16
CA PHE A 331 -18.29 -5.96 7.41
C PHE A 331 -18.76 -7.35 7.87
N GLY A 332 -18.28 -8.37 7.17
CA GLY A 332 -18.59 -9.77 7.47
C GLY A 332 -20.02 -10.21 7.12
N LYS A 333 -20.84 -9.30 6.60
CA LYS A 333 -22.22 -9.51 6.15
C LYS A 333 -22.28 -9.38 4.62
N GLU A 334 -22.66 -8.22 4.10
CA GLU A 334 -22.68 -7.90 2.68
C GLU A 334 -21.26 -7.86 2.08
N CYS A 335 -20.27 -7.40 2.86
CA CYS A 335 -18.87 -7.35 2.48
C CYS A 335 -18.09 -8.52 3.09
N THR A 336 -17.65 -9.45 2.23
CA THR A 336 -16.84 -10.62 2.60
C THR A 336 -15.74 -10.86 1.57
N PRO A 337 -14.72 -11.70 1.84
CA PRO A 337 -13.73 -12.05 0.82
C PRO A 337 -14.34 -12.73 -0.42
N ARG A 338 -15.55 -13.30 -0.31
CA ARG A 338 -16.30 -13.87 -1.45
C ARG A 338 -17.06 -12.79 -2.23
N ASN A 339 -17.65 -11.82 -1.52
CA ASN A 339 -18.38 -10.69 -2.08
C ASN A 339 -17.80 -9.37 -1.55
N PRO A 340 -16.64 -8.91 -2.06
CA PRO A 340 -15.98 -7.72 -1.54
C PRO A 340 -16.65 -6.45 -2.06
N LEU A 341 -17.05 -5.55 -1.16
CA LEU A 341 -17.56 -4.22 -1.55
C LEU A 341 -16.45 -3.18 -1.78
N GLY A 342 -15.23 -3.47 -1.31
CA GLY A 342 -14.08 -2.57 -1.44
C GLY A 342 -12.76 -3.32 -1.44
N ALA A 343 -11.71 -2.65 -1.94
CA ALA A 343 -10.39 -3.23 -2.15
C ALA A 343 -9.72 -3.72 -0.83
N THR A 344 -10.05 -3.12 0.31
CA THR A 344 -9.55 -3.51 1.64
C THR A 344 -10.02 -4.90 2.11
N MET A 345 -11.09 -5.44 1.52
CA MET A 345 -11.57 -6.81 1.77
C MET A 345 -10.96 -7.82 0.77
N VAL A 346 -10.30 -7.34 -0.29
CA VAL A 346 -9.71 -8.16 -1.35
C VAL A 346 -8.23 -8.42 -1.10
N SER A 347 -7.47 -7.36 -0.86
CA SER A 347 -6.02 -7.45 -0.70
C SER A 347 -5.65 -8.25 0.55
N SER A 348 -4.63 -9.10 0.44
CA SER A 348 -4.03 -9.77 1.61
C SER A 348 -3.38 -8.80 2.60
N GLU A 349 -3.02 -7.61 2.13
CA GLU A 349 -2.49 -6.50 2.93
C GLU A 349 -3.60 -5.55 3.42
N GLY A 350 -4.86 -5.82 3.07
CA GLY A 350 -6.00 -4.98 3.45
C GLY A 350 -6.45 -5.19 4.89
N ALA A 351 -6.65 -4.10 5.63
CA ALA A 351 -7.09 -4.14 7.02
C ALA A 351 -8.40 -4.93 7.20
N CYS A 352 -9.40 -4.74 6.33
CA CYS A 352 -10.67 -5.48 6.43
C CYS A 352 -10.47 -6.98 6.19
N ALA A 353 -9.66 -7.39 5.20
CA ALA A 353 -9.34 -8.79 4.97
C ALA A 353 -8.62 -9.43 6.17
N ALA A 354 -7.66 -8.72 6.77
CA ALA A 354 -6.94 -9.18 7.96
C ALA A 354 -7.88 -9.38 9.15
N TYR A 355 -8.75 -8.39 9.45
CA TYR A 355 -9.76 -8.53 10.51
C TYR A 355 -10.72 -9.68 10.22
N TYR A 356 -11.16 -9.85 8.97
CA TYR A 356 -12.07 -10.95 8.64
C TYR A 356 -11.40 -12.32 8.84
N ALA A 357 -10.13 -12.45 8.50
CA ALA A 357 -9.39 -13.69 8.63
C ALA A 357 -9.08 -14.07 10.09
N TYR A 358 -8.71 -13.10 10.92
CA TYR A 358 -8.14 -13.36 12.25
C TYR A 358 -8.98 -12.85 13.44
N ARG A 359 -9.96 -11.98 13.22
CA ARG A 359 -10.78 -11.36 14.28
C ARG A 359 -12.27 -11.67 14.19
N ARG A 360 -12.74 -12.32 13.12
CA ARG A 360 -14.18 -12.50 12.87
C ARG A 360 -14.93 -13.24 13.99
N LEU A 361 -14.34 -14.25 14.61
CA LEU A 361 -15.02 -15.07 15.64
C LEU A 361 -15.12 -14.36 17.00
N GLU A 362 -14.18 -13.47 17.31
CA GLU A 362 -14.19 -12.66 18.53
C GLU A 362 -15.29 -11.59 18.51
N LEU A 363 -15.74 -11.21 17.30
CA LEU A 363 -16.77 -10.20 17.06
C LEU A 363 -18.20 -10.75 17.03
N VAL A 364 -18.39 -12.08 17.07
CA VAL A 364 -19.72 -12.72 17.15
C VAL A 364 -20.14 -12.97 18.62
N SER A 365 -19.23 -12.75 19.57
CA SER A 365 -19.43 -12.92 21.01
C SER A 365 -19.81 -11.63 21.78
N LEU A 366 -20.05 -10.53 21.07
CA LEU A 366 -20.69 -9.30 21.55
C LEU A 366 -22.05 -9.15 20.88
#